data_AF-A0A967C6H6-F1
#
_entry.id   AF-A0A967C6H6-F1
#
_cell.length_a   1.000
_cell.length_b   1.000
_cell.length_c   1.000
_cell.angle_alpha   90.00
_cell.angle_beta   90.00
_cell.angle_gamma   90.00
#
_symmetry.space_group_name_H-M   'P 1'
#
loop_
_entity.id
_entity.type
_entity.pdbx_description
1 polymer ?
#
loop_
_entity_poly.entity_id
_entity_poly.type
_entity_poly.pdbx_seq_one_letter_code
_entity_poly.pdbx_strand_id
1 'polypeptide(L)'
;MSVHVVAFAAAVFMTIASAVATGVAAQSITAAAPDQEAQYFDDELDDLDEPRRAYRVQSPAEPNRHDRVQNPAELTAEEAAAIYNDLADDLAATYALSGDPVTAGYRDWQRFNAAPYKSMTHGRRYVNNYANEIAARYGRYEAAGRLPVGSVVAKDSFVVTDDGATGPGPLFVMEKMAESFNYVTGDWRYSMISATGELLGRTNGQGADRVEFCISCHLAVEDQDHLFFVPEEARLAPGP
;
A
#
# COMPACT_ATOMS: atom_id res chain seq x y z
N MET A 1 -74.13 30.24 4.19
CA MET A 1 -73.94 28.98 3.44
C MET A 1 -73.04 28.10 4.31
N SER A 2 -73.54 27.45 5.37
CA SER A 2 -74.42 26.26 5.44
C SER A 2 -73.72 24.93 5.06
N VAL A 3 -73.30 24.21 6.12
CA VAL A 3 -73.44 22.76 6.46
C VAL A 3 -73.11 21.71 5.36
N HIS A 4 -72.27 20.68 5.51
CA HIS A 4 -72.34 19.45 6.35
C HIS A 4 -70.96 18.73 6.26
N VAL A 5 -70.29 18.28 7.34
CA VAL A 5 -70.46 17.03 8.14
C VAL A 5 -70.65 15.76 7.30
N VAL A 6 -69.71 14.81 7.35
CA VAL A 6 -69.92 13.39 7.77
C VAL A 6 -68.57 12.79 8.19
N ALA A 7 -68.53 12.31 9.43
CA ALA A 7 -67.54 11.38 9.98
C ALA A 7 -68.00 9.94 9.76
N PHE A 8 -67.09 8.95 9.70
CA PHE A 8 -67.38 7.62 10.27
C PHE A 8 -66.09 6.94 10.74
N ALA A 9 -66.18 6.43 11.97
CA ALA A 9 -65.17 5.73 12.72
C ALA A 9 -65.21 4.21 12.46
N ALA A 10 -64.11 3.51 12.77
CA ALA A 10 -64.17 2.15 13.32
C ALA A 10 -62.90 1.86 14.12
N ALA A 11 -63.08 1.56 15.40
CA ALA A 11 -62.08 1.11 16.34
C ALA A 11 -61.90 -0.42 16.23
N VAL A 12 -60.71 -0.93 16.56
CA VAL A 12 -60.54 -2.28 17.12
C VAL A 12 -59.53 -2.21 18.26
N PHE A 13 -60.02 -2.46 19.47
CA PHE A 13 -59.27 -2.85 20.66
C PHE A 13 -58.97 -4.35 20.58
N MET A 14 -57.76 -4.79 20.93
CA MET A 14 -57.61 -5.99 21.77
C MET A 14 -56.25 -6.03 22.46
N THR A 15 -56.31 -5.93 23.78
CA THR A 15 -55.28 -6.25 24.78
C THR A 15 -55.04 -7.76 24.84
N ILE A 16 -53.86 -8.21 25.34
CA ILE A 16 -53.67 -9.17 26.45
C ILE A 16 -52.19 -9.62 26.54
N ALA A 17 -51.60 -9.40 27.73
CA ALA A 17 -50.72 -10.24 28.59
C ALA A 17 -49.72 -11.25 27.96
N SER A 18 -48.63 -11.69 28.56
CA SER A 18 -47.85 -11.48 29.80
C SER A 18 -46.68 -12.47 29.65
N ALA A 19 -45.50 -12.17 30.20
CA ALA A 19 -44.70 -13.17 30.93
C ALA A 19 -43.47 -12.52 31.57
N VAL A 20 -43.43 -12.63 32.89
CA VAL A 20 -42.29 -12.43 33.78
C VAL A 20 -41.59 -13.78 33.95
N ALA A 21 -40.26 -13.82 33.95
CA ALA A 21 -39.45 -14.83 34.66
C ALA A 21 -37.97 -14.40 34.65
N THR A 22 -37.49 -13.79 35.74
CA THR A 22 -36.62 -14.39 36.78
C THR A 22 -35.15 -14.51 36.37
N GLY A 23 -34.32 -13.75 37.10
CA GLY A 23 -32.88 -13.91 37.08
C GLY A 23 -32.42 -15.23 37.70
N VAL A 24 -31.23 -15.64 37.30
CA VAL A 24 -30.43 -16.67 37.98
C VAL A 24 -29.03 -16.11 38.16
N ALA A 25 -28.58 -16.15 39.40
CA ALA A 25 -27.27 -15.76 39.86
C ALA A 25 -26.17 -16.62 39.21
N ALA A 26 -25.05 -15.98 38.88
CA ALA A 26 -23.83 -16.64 38.47
C ALA A 26 -23.30 -17.53 39.61
N GLN A 27 -23.14 -18.82 39.33
CA GLN A 27 -22.33 -19.73 40.13
C GLN A 27 -20.96 -19.88 39.48
N SER A 28 -19.94 -19.55 40.25
CA SER A 28 -18.53 -19.78 39.96
C SER A 28 -18.22 -21.27 39.87
N ILE A 29 -17.57 -21.68 38.77
CA ILE A 29 -16.96 -22.99 38.60
C ILE A 29 -15.53 -22.77 38.11
N THR A 30 -14.57 -23.19 38.94
CA THR A 30 -13.15 -23.25 38.59
C THR A 30 -12.84 -24.59 37.92
N ALA A 31 -12.21 -24.58 36.75
CA ALA A 31 -11.45 -25.70 36.16
C ALA A 31 -10.48 -25.09 35.13
N ALA A 32 -9.19 -25.00 35.44
CA ALA A 32 -8.14 -25.97 35.07
C ALA A 32 -7.76 -25.88 33.57
N ALA A 33 -6.56 -25.37 33.31
CA ALA A 33 -5.93 -25.28 32.00
C ALA A 33 -5.63 -26.68 31.41
N PRO A 34 -5.53 -26.78 30.07
CA PRO A 34 -4.56 -27.70 29.49
C PRO A 34 -3.74 -27.02 28.38
N ASP A 35 -2.49 -26.74 28.72
CA ASP A 35 -1.41 -26.28 27.83
C ASP A 35 -0.85 -27.43 26.96
N GLN A 36 -1.70 -28.34 26.49
CA GLN A 36 -1.26 -29.60 25.86
C GLN A 36 -1.66 -29.82 24.40
N GLU A 37 -2.45 -28.94 23.78
CA GLU A 37 -2.70 -29.01 22.32
C GLU A 37 -1.64 -28.27 21.49
N ALA A 38 -0.92 -27.32 22.07
CA ALA A 38 0.13 -26.57 21.37
C ALA A 38 1.42 -27.39 21.13
N GLN A 39 1.58 -28.53 21.83
CA GLN A 39 2.80 -29.33 21.75
C GLN A 39 2.76 -30.44 20.70
N TYR A 40 1.64 -30.64 20.00
CA TYR A 40 1.51 -31.72 19.00
C TYR A 40 1.67 -31.24 17.54
N PHE A 41 1.89 -29.93 17.32
CA PHE A 41 2.11 -29.37 15.98
C PHE A 41 3.57 -28.98 15.69
N ASP A 42 4.49 -29.13 16.65
CA ASP A 42 5.89 -28.69 16.51
C ASP A 42 6.88 -29.79 16.09
N ASP A 43 6.52 -31.08 16.19
CA ASP A 43 7.50 -32.18 16.03
C ASP A 43 7.47 -32.90 14.66
N GLU A 44 6.71 -32.40 13.66
CA GLU A 44 6.67 -32.99 12.30
C GLU A 44 6.86 -31.95 11.17
N LEU A 45 7.78 -31.01 11.37
CA LEU A 45 8.26 -30.07 10.34
C LEU A 45 9.79 -30.06 10.23
N ASP A 46 10.42 -31.19 10.54
CA ASP A 46 11.87 -31.38 10.45
C ASP A 46 12.17 -32.33 9.28
N ASP A 47 11.95 -31.84 8.06
CA ASP A 47 12.71 -32.18 6.84
C ASP A 47 12.01 -31.55 5.60
N LEU A 48 12.74 -30.67 4.91
CA LEU A 48 12.47 -29.96 3.63
C LEU A 48 11.90 -28.51 3.73
N ASP A 49 12.72 -27.52 3.33
CA ASP A 49 12.42 -26.08 3.11
C ASP A 49 11.95 -25.23 4.31
N GLU A 50 12.88 -24.52 4.96
CA GLU A 50 12.56 -23.48 5.95
C GLU A 50 11.70 -22.34 5.33
N PRO A 51 10.50 -22.04 5.85
CA PRO A 51 9.69 -20.94 5.34
C PRO A 51 10.36 -19.61 5.67
N ARG A 52 10.60 -18.77 4.65
CA ARG A 52 11.20 -17.44 4.81
C ARG A 52 10.49 -16.67 5.92
N ARG A 53 11.25 -16.14 6.87
CA ARG A 53 10.72 -15.36 7.99
C ARG A 53 10.01 -14.12 7.45
N ALA A 54 8.70 -13.99 7.72
CA ALA A 54 7.93 -12.84 7.28
C ALA A 54 8.29 -11.57 8.07
N TYR A 55 8.60 -10.47 7.38
CA TYR A 55 8.77 -9.15 7.97
C TYR A 55 7.41 -8.60 8.42
N ARG A 56 7.28 -8.21 9.69
CA ARG A 56 6.07 -7.57 10.19
C ARG A 56 6.06 -6.08 9.85
N VAL A 57 5.12 -5.69 9.01
CA VAL A 57 4.81 -4.29 8.70
C VAL A 57 4.34 -3.59 9.98
N GLN A 58 5.01 -2.52 10.37
CA GLN A 58 4.52 -1.61 11.42
C GLN A 58 3.57 -0.59 10.77
N SER A 59 2.41 -0.33 11.38
CA SER A 59 1.49 0.71 10.90
C SER A 59 2.13 2.10 11.08
N PRO A 60 2.13 2.97 10.06
CA PRO A 60 2.73 4.29 10.20
C PRO A 60 1.90 5.18 11.13
N ALA A 61 2.55 5.82 12.10
CA ALA A 61 2.03 7.01 12.75
C ALA A 61 2.56 8.23 11.97
N GLU A 62 1.67 8.95 11.27
CA GLU A 62 1.87 10.28 10.64
C GLU A 62 3.34 10.69 10.41
N PRO A 63 4.09 10.04 9.49
CA PRO A 63 5.54 10.17 9.52
C PRO A 63 6.00 11.32 8.61
N ASN A 64 6.93 12.13 9.12
CA ASN A 64 7.61 13.21 8.38
C ASN A 64 8.63 12.70 7.33
N ARG A 65 8.68 11.38 7.11
CA ARG A 65 9.56 10.64 6.20
C ARG A 65 9.02 9.21 6.02
N HIS A 66 9.50 8.46 5.05
CA HIS A 66 9.17 7.03 4.97
C HIS A 66 9.71 6.26 6.19
N ASP A 67 8.90 5.34 6.73
CA ASP A 67 9.33 4.39 7.75
C ASP A 67 10.56 3.62 7.27
N ARG A 68 11.61 3.57 8.10
CA ARG A 68 12.87 2.94 7.73
C ARG A 68 12.85 1.46 8.10
N VAL A 69 13.27 0.63 7.16
CA VAL A 69 13.65 -0.76 7.44
C VAL A 69 14.80 -0.75 8.44
N GLN A 70 14.61 -1.44 9.56
CA GLN A 70 15.67 -1.67 10.54
C GLN A 70 16.56 -2.80 10.01
N ASN A 71 17.88 -2.62 10.12
CA ASN A 71 18.88 -3.58 9.66
C ASN A 71 18.62 -4.10 8.23
N PRO A 72 18.54 -3.22 7.21
CA PRO A 72 18.28 -3.66 5.85
C PRO A 72 19.45 -4.51 5.33
N ALA A 73 19.15 -5.60 4.63
CA ALA A 73 20.16 -6.41 3.97
C ALA A 73 20.85 -5.63 2.84
N GLU A 74 22.09 -6.02 2.55
CA GLU A 74 22.82 -5.66 1.33
C GLU A 74 22.78 -6.84 0.38
N LEU A 75 21.98 -6.74 -0.67
CA LEU A 75 21.79 -7.78 -1.67
C LEU A 75 22.50 -7.43 -2.98
N THR A 76 22.98 -8.46 -3.67
CA THR A 76 23.30 -8.40 -5.09
C THR A 76 22.03 -8.21 -5.93
N ALA A 77 22.20 -7.83 -7.21
CA ALA A 77 21.09 -7.68 -8.14
C ALA A 77 20.32 -9.00 -8.36
N GLU A 78 21.04 -10.13 -8.38
CA GLU A 78 20.47 -11.47 -8.59
C GLU A 78 19.62 -11.91 -7.39
N GLU A 79 20.11 -11.72 -6.16
CA GLU A 79 19.37 -12.01 -4.93
C GLU A 79 18.12 -11.15 -4.81
N ALA A 80 18.24 -9.84 -5.05
CA ALA A 80 17.11 -8.92 -5.01
C ALA A 80 16.03 -9.28 -6.05
N ALA A 81 16.45 -9.68 -7.25
CA ALA A 81 15.53 -10.13 -8.29
C ALA A 81 14.82 -11.44 -7.92
N ALA A 82 15.53 -12.41 -7.36
CA ALA A 82 14.94 -13.68 -6.90
C ALA A 82 13.87 -13.43 -5.82
N ILE A 83 14.20 -12.67 -4.78
CA ILE A 83 13.25 -12.34 -3.70
C ILE A 83 12.04 -11.58 -4.25
N TYR A 84 12.26 -10.61 -5.14
CA TYR A 84 11.16 -9.86 -5.74
C TYR A 84 10.23 -10.75 -6.56
N ASN A 85 10.77 -11.65 -7.37
CA ASN A 85 9.96 -12.54 -8.20
C ASN A 85 9.01 -13.40 -7.35
N ASP A 86 9.45 -13.83 -6.16
CA ASP A 86 8.61 -14.60 -5.23
C ASP A 86 7.52 -13.75 -4.57
N LEU A 87 7.74 -12.45 -4.39
CA LEU A 87 6.81 -11.53 -3.74
C LEU A 87 5.87 -10.81 -4.72
N ALA A 88 6.20 -10.78 -6.01
CA ALA A 88 5.58 -9.84 -6.96
C ALA A 88 4.06 -10.03 -7.11
N ASP A 89 3.59 -11.28 -7.10
CA ASP A 89 2.18 -11.61 -7.23
C ASP A 89 1.39 -11.24 -5.97
N ASP A 90 1.95 -11.51 -4.79
CA ASP A 90 1.36 -11.11 -3.50
C ASP A 90 1.30 -9.59 -3.35
N LEU A 91 2.34 -8.88 -3.77
CA LEU A 91 2.37 -7.41 -3.81
C LEU A 91 1.23 -6.87 -4.67
N ALA A 92 1.09 -7.38 -5.89
CA ALA A 92 0.04 -6.94 -6.82
C ALA A 92 -1.37 -7.22 -6.26
N ALA A 93 -1.61 -8.43 -5.77
CA ALA A 93 -2.88 -8.82 -5.19
C ALA A 93 -3.24 -7.94 -3.99
N THR A 94 -2.25 -7.62 -3.14
CA THR A 94 -2.46 -6.78 -1.97
C THR A 94 -2.73 -5.33 -2.35
N TYR A 95 -1.96 -4.74 -3.27
CA TYR A 95 -2.20 -3.36 -3.71
C TYR A 95 -3.57 -3.19 -4.36
N ALA A 96 -4.07 -4.20 -5.08
CA ALA A 96 -5.39 -4.18 -5.70
C ALA A 96 -6.54 -3.98 -4.69
N LEU A 97 -6.35 -4.35 -3.42
CA LEU A 97 -7.33 -4.11 -2.35
C LEU A 97 -7.63 -2.63 -2.11
N SER A 98 -6.73 -1.73 -2.52
CA SER A 98 -6.95 -0.28 -2.42
C SER A 98 -8.07 0.22 -3.33
N GLY A 99 -8.42 -0.56 -4.37
CA GLY A 99 -9.34 -0.14 -5.43
C GLY A 99 -8.77 0.96 -6.34
N ASP A 100 -7.49 1.29 -6.20
CA ASP A 100 -6.87 2.32 -7.02
C ASP A 100 -6.62 1.84 -8.45
N PRO A 101 -7.05 2.57 -9.50
CA PRO A 101 -6.91 2.11 -10.89
C PRO A 101 -5.48 1.81 -11.33
N VAL A 102 -4.47 2.47 -10.75
CA VAL A 102 -3.06 2.21 -11.08
C VAL A 102 -2.66 0.77 -10.71
N THR A 103 -3.20 0.25 -9.61
CA THR A 103 -2.85 -1.09 -9.09
C THR A 103 -3.27 -2.23 -10.01
N ALA A 104 -4.27 -1.98 -10.87
CA ALA A 104 -4.78 -2.99 -11.79
C ALA A 104 -3.84 -3.32 -12.96
N GLY A 105 -2.88 -2.44 -13.29
CA GLY A 105 -2.10 -2.57 -14.52
C GLY A 105 -0.65 -2.11 -14.48
N TYR A 106 -0.15 -1.59 -13.35
CA TYR A 106 1.20 -1.02 -13.32
C TYR A 106 2.31 -2.05 -13.63
N ARG A 107 2.07 -3.34 -13.34
CA ARG A 107 3.04 -4.42 -13.59
C ARG A 107 3.21 -4.75 -15.07
N ASP A 108 2.24 -4.39 -15.91
CA ASP A 108 2.33 -4.55 -17.36
C ASP A 108 3.08 -3.39 -18.03
N TRP A 109 3.42 -2.35 -17.27
CA TRP A 109 4.17 -1.21 -17.76
C TRP A 109 5.67 -1.50 -17.86
N GLN A 110 6.39 -0.64 -18.59
CA GLN A 110 7.84 -0.74 -18.68
C GLN A 110 8.47 -0.54 -17.30
N ARG A 111 9.24 -1.53 -16.85
CA ARG A 111 10.18 -1.40 -15.72
C ARG A 111 11.45 -0.72 -16.21
N PHE A 112 11.94 0.30 -15.52
CA PHE A 112 13.13 1.09 -15.91
C PHE A 112 14.40 0.74 -15.15
N ASN A 113 14.32 -0.19 -14.19
CA ASN A 113 15.47 -0.77 -13.52
C ASN A 113 15.69 -2.23 -13.97
N ALA A 114 16.95 -2.64 -14.10
CA ALA A 114 17.33 -3.99 -14.51
C ALA A 114 17.02 -5.04 -13.42
N ALA A 115 17.29 -4.69 -12.17
CA ALA A 115 16.94 -5.45 -10.96
C ALA A 115 16.46 -4.49 -9.87
N PRO A 116 15.71 -4.95 -8.85
CA PRO A 116 15.33 -4.10 -7.74
C PRO A 116 16.56 -3.50 -7.06
N TYR A 117 16.49 -2.22 -6.70
CA TYR A 117 17.61 -1.52 -6.08
C TYR A 117 17.21 -0.94 -4.73
N LYS A 118 18.16 -0.84 -3.81
CA LYS A 118 17.90 -0.33 -2.47
C LYS A 118 17.77 1.19 -2.49
N SER A 119 16.60 1.70 -2.15
CA SER A 119 16.33 3.12 -2.12
C SER A 119 16.46 3.70 -0.71
N MET A 120 17.50 4.51 -0.50
CA MET A 120 17.68 5.24 0.75
C MET A 120 16.55 6.22 1.04
N THR A 121 15.96 6.82 0.00
CA THR A 121 14.88 7.81 0.13
C THR A 121 13.55 7.16 0.48
N HIS A 122 13.27 5.92 0.06
CA HIS A 122 12.03 5.19 0.35
C HIS A 122 12.17 4.26 1.58
N GLY A 123 12.98 4.67 2.55
CA GLY A 123 13.13 3.97 3.83
C GLY A 123 14.05 2.75 3.80
N ARG A 124 15.03 2.72 2.88
CA ARG A 124 16.01 1.62 2.71
C ARG A 124 15.38 0.29 2.24
N ARG A 125 14.20 0.38 1.62
CA ARG A 125 13.55 -0.74 0.93
C ARG A 125 14.17 -0.98 -0.44
N TYR A 126 13.99 -2.18 -0.97
CA TYR A 126 14.22 -2.44 -2.38
C TYR A 126 13.01 -1.98 -3.19
N VAL A 127 13.25 -1.34 -4.33
CA VAL A 127 12.20 -0.78 -5.18
C VAL A 127 12.41 -1.13 -6.64
N ASN A 128 11.31 -1.18 -7.40
CA ASN A 128 11.33 -1.11 -8.85
C ASN A 128 10.60 0.15 -9.30
N ASN A 129 10.95 0.68 -10.48
CA ASN A 129 10.28 1.83 -11.07
C ASN A 129 9.61 1.42 -12.37
N TYR A 130 8.29 1.56 -12.43
CA TYR A 130 7.46 1.34 -13.60
C TYR A 130 6.92 2.67 -14.10
N ALA A 131 6.76 2.83 -15.41
CA ALA A 131 6.05 3.97 -15.96
C ALA A 131 5.18 3.55 -17.14
N ASN A 132 3.96 4.10 -17.19
CA ASN A 132 3.03 3.80 -18.28
C ASN A 132 3.57 4.29 -19.64
N GLU A 133 2.93 3.88 -20.73
CA GLU A 133 3.37 4.23 -22.10
C GLU A 133 3.47 5.75 -22.32
N ILE A 134 2.54 6.52 -21.76
CA ILE A 134 2.53 7.99 -21.81
C ILE A 134 3.80 8.57 -21.16
N ALA A 135 4.30 7.92 -20.11
CA ALA A 135 5.54 8.24 -19.40
C ALA A 135 6.80 7.59 -20.00
N ALA A 136 6.78 7.04 -21.22
CA ALA A 136 7.94 6.35 -21.81
C ALA A 136 9.24 7.20 -21.81
N ARG A 137 9.13 8.54 -21.84
CA ARG A 137 10.29 9.44 -21.73
C ARG A 137 11.01 9.35 -20.38
N TYR A 138 10.41 8.76 -19.34
CA TYR A 138 11.06 8.52 -18.04
C TYR A 138 12.39 7.76 -18.19
N GLY A 139 12.50 6.86 -19.18
CA GLY A 139 13.76 6.14 -19.49
C GLY A 139 14.84 6.97 -20.16
N ARG A 140 14.59 8.25 -20.47
CA ARG A 140 15.62 9.21 -20.86
C ARG A 140 16.29 9.87 -19.65
N TYR A 141 15.87 9.49 -18.45
CA TYR A 141 16.42 9.94 -17.17
C TYR A 141 16.42 11.47 -17.09
N GLU A 142 17.55 12.10 -16.75
CA GLU A 142 17.68 13.55 -16.63
C GLU A 142 17.33 14.30 -17.94
N ALA A 143 17.35 13.62 -19.09
CA ALA A 143 16.92 14.17 -20.38
C ALA A 143 15.42 13.91 -20.72
N ALA A 144 14.62 13.41 -19.77
CA ALA A 144 13.19 13.17 -19.97
C ALA A 144 12.39 14.46 -20.23
N GLY A 145 12.84 15.57 -19.64
CA GLY A 145 12.10 16.84 -19.59
C GLY A 145 10.76 16.68 -18.88
N ARG A 146 9.83 17.61 -19.14
CA ARG A 146 8.47 17.52 -18.58
C ARG A 146 7.70 16.35 -19.18
N LEU A 147 7.16 15.49 -18.32
CA LEU A 147 6.30 14.40 -18.74
C LEU A 147 4.89 14.91 -19.08
N PRO A 148 4.21 14.32 -20.09
CA PRO A 148 2.88 14.75 -20.50
C PRO A 148 1.80 14.39 -19.45
N VAL A 149 0.68 15.12 -19.48
CA VAL A 149 -0.51 14.80 -18.67
C VAL A 149 -0.94 13.35 -18.90
N GLY A 150 -1.28 12.63 -17.84
CA GLY A 150 -1.59 11.21 -17.86
C GLY A 150 -0.37 10.30 -17.74
N SER A 151 0.84 10.84 -17.68
CA SER A 151 2.02 10.06 -17.27
C SER A 151 1.85 9.55 -15.85
N VAL A 152 2.11 8.26 -15.66
CA VAL A 152 2.12 7.64 -14.33
C VAL A 152 3.46 6.95 -14.11
N VAL A 153 4.08 7.22 -12.97
CA VAL A 153 5.25 6.51 -12.45
C VAL A 153 4.85 5.80 -11.17
N ALA A 154 5.05 4.50 -11.11
CA ALA A 154 4.75 3.66 -9.96
C ALA A 154 6.04 3.02 -9.43
N LYS A 155 6.21 2.98 -8.12
CA LYS A 155 7.32 2.31 -7.45
C LYS A 155 6.80 1.31 -6.44
N ASP A 156 6.79 0.04 -6.80
CA ASP A 156 6.58 -1.01 -5.79
C ASP A 156 7.83 -1.17 -4.94
N SER A 157 7.64 -1.74 -3.77
CA SER A 157 8.75 -1.94 -2.85
C SER A 157 8.57 -3.19 -2.00
N PHE A 158 9.69 -3.71 -1.54
CA PHE A 158 9.74 -4.81 -0.59
C PHE A 158 10.87 -4.60 0.41
N VAL A 159 10.73 -5.29 1.54
CA VAL A 159 11.66 -5.26 2.66
C VAL A 159 12.49 -6.52 2.63
N VAL A 160 13.80 -6.37 2.87
CA VAL A 160 14.69 -7.46 3.22
C VAL A 160 15.58 -6.99 4.36
N THR A 161 15.62 -7.75 5.46
CA THR A 161 16.48 -7.49 6.62
C THR A 161 17.71 -8.39 6.60
N ASP A 162 18.77 -7.99 7.29
CA ASP A 162 20.05 -8.71 7.35
C ASP A 162 19.97 -10.09 8.01
N ASP A 163 18.93 -10.33 8.82
CA ASP A 163 18.57 -11.64 9.35
C ASP A 163 17.73 -12.50 8.37
N GLY A 164 17.55 -12.04 7.13
CA GLY A 164 16.89 -12.77 6.05
C GLY A 164 15.37 -12.66 6.03
N ALA A 165 14.75 -11.85 6.90
CA ALA A 165 13.31 -11.65 6.84
C ALA A 165 12.91 -10.83 5.60
N THR A 166 11.85 -11.26 4.93
CA THR A 166 11.34 -10.60 3.71
C THR A 166 9.87 -10.23 3.88
N GLY A 167 9.42 -9.18 3.20
CA GLY A 167 8.00 -8.85 3.20
C GLY A 167 7.62 -7.68 2.31
N PRO A 168 6.32 -7.44 2.13
CA PRO A 168 5.83 -6.41 1.24
C PRO A 168 6.14 -5.00 1.77
N GLY A 169 6.41 -4.08 0.85
CA GLY A 169 6.51 -2.65 1.12
C GLY A 169 5.33 -1.88 0.51
N PRO A 170 5.24 -0.55 0.75
CA PRO A 170 4.23 0.28 0.11
C PRO A 170 4.46 0.44 -1.40
N LEU A 171 3.39 0.75 -2.13
CA LEU A 171 3.43 1.24 -3.51
C LEU A 171 3.37 2.77 -3.50
N PHE A 172 4.33 3.40 -4.17
CA PHE A 172 4.39 4.86 -4.33
C PHE A 172 4.01 5.23 -5.76
N VAL A 173 3.06 6.16 -5.93
CA VAL A 173 2.54 6.54 -7.25
C VAL A 173 2.63 8.03 -7.45
N MET A 174 3.08 8.43 -8.64
CA MET A 174 3.05 9.80 -9.14
C MET A 174 2.27 9.84 -10.45
N GLU A 175 1.29 10.72 -10.57
CA GLU A 175 0.52 10.93 -11.80
C GLU A 175 0.55 12.39 -12.22
N LYS A 176 0.87 12.64 -13.50
CA LYS A 176 0.90 13.97 -14.07
C LYS A 176 -0.53 14.42 -14.38
N MET A 177 -1.04 15.35 -13.59
CA MET A 177 -2.39 15.87 -13.73
C MET A 177 -2.44 17.00 -14.76
N ALA A 178 -3.66 17.44 -15.09
CA ALA A 178 -3.87 18.61 -15.92
C ALA A 178 -3.25 19.87 -15.29
N GLU A 179 -2.93 20.85 -16.12
CA GLU A 179 -2.36 22.13 -15.70
C GLU A 179 -3.23 22.81 -14.63
N SER A 180 -2.58 23.47 -13.67
CA SER A 180 -3.21 24.12 -12.52
C SER A 180 -3.81 23.15 -11.48
N PHE A 181 -3.51 21.85 -11.56
CA PHE A 181 -3.87 20.90 -10.52
C PHE A 181 -3.20 21.26 -9.18
N ASN A 182 -1.90 21.51 -9.21
CA ASN A 182 -1.13 21.93 -8.05
C ASN A 182 0.21 22.51 -8.50
N TYR A 183 0.37 23.83 -8.38
CA TYR A 183 1.57 24.52 -8.82
C TYR A 183 2.82 24.11 -8.03
N VAL A 184 2.68 23.77 -6.74
CA VAL A 184 3.80 23.37 -5.88
C VAL A 184 4.38 22.06 -6.37
N THR A 185 3.54 21.14 -6.84
CA THR A 185 3.99 19.82 -7.29
C THR A 185 4.32 19.76 -8.78
N GLY A 186 4.29 20.89 -9.50
CA GLY A 186 4.36 20.89 -10.96
C GLY A 186 3.27 20.01 -11.58
N ASP A 187 2.06 20.03 -11.00
CA ASP A 187 0.89 19.24 -11.36
C ASP A 187 1.02 17.72 -11.15
N TRP A 188 1.99 17.25 -10.38
CA TRP A 188 2.04 15.85 -9.95
C TRP A 188 1.08 15.58 -8.78
N ARG A 189 0.27 14.52 -8.90
CA ARG A 189 -0.48 13.91 -7.81
C ARG A 189 0.33 12.76 -7.22
N TYR A 190 0.60 12.81 -5.92
CA TYR A 190 1.25 11.74 -5.18
C TYR A 190 0.20 10.86 -4.51
N SER A 191 0.40 9.54 -4.54
CA SER A 191 -0.40 8.58 -3.76
C SER A 191 0.50 7.54 -3.12
N MET A 192 0.09 7.03 -1.97
CA MET A 192 0.75 5.91 -1.30
C MET A 192 -0.26 4.85 -0.92
N ILE A 193 0.02 3.61 -1.31
CA ILE A 193 -0.76 2.44 -0.92
C ILE A 193 0.11 1.59 0.00
N SER A 194 -0.42 1.21 1.16
CA SER A 194 0.32 0.45 2.16
C SER A 194 0.66 -0.96 1.67
N ALA A 195 1.58 -1.61 2.39
CA ALA A 195 1.88 -3.03 2.21
C ALA A 195 0.71 -3.96 2.56
N THR A 196 -0.40 -3.43 3.10
CA THR A 196 -1.64 -4.16 3.39
C THR A 196 -2.78 -3.78 2.44
N GLY A 197 -2.50 -2.96 1.42
CA GLY A 197 -3.47 -2.58 0.40
C GLY A 197 -4.34 -1.37 0.74
N GLU A 198 -4.06 -0.64 1.81
CA GLU A 198 -4.82 0.58 2.16
C GLU A 198 -4.27 1.79 1.39
N LEU A 199 -5.14 2.62 0.80
CA LEU A 199 -4.74 3.95 0.33
C LEU A 199 -4.45 4.85 1.53
N LEU A 200 -3.17 5.03 1.86
CA LEU A 200 -2.75 5.81 3.01
C LEU A 200 -2.93 7.31 2.78
N GLY A 201 -2.68 7.78 1.55
CA GLY A 201 -2.71 9.20 1.25
C GLY A 201 -2.69 9.51 -0.24
N ARG A 202 -3.30 10.64 -0.61
CA ARG A 202 -3.37 11.17 -1.97
C ARG A 202 -3.41 12.69 -1.96
N THR A 203 -2.61 13.34 -2.83
CA THR A 203 -2.63 14.79 -2.99
C THR A 203 -4.05 15.27 -3.32
N ASN A 204 -4.53 16.28 -2.58
CA ASN A 204 -5.89 16.82 -2.69
C ASN A 204 -7.02 15.78 -2.47
N GLY A 205 -6.74 14.70 -1.72
CA GLY A 205 -7.69 13.62 -1.45
C GLY A 205 -7.59 13.08 -0.02
N GLN A 206 -8.00 11.82 0.15
CA GLN A 206 -7.89 11.09 1.42
C GLN A 206 -6.42 11.08 1.89
N GLY A 207 -6.18 11.40 3.17
CA GLY A 207 -4.84 11.38 3.76
C GLY A 207 -3.83 12.27 3.04
N ALA A 208 -4.26 13.44 2.54
CA ALA A 208 -3.37 14.34 1.78
C ALA A 208 -2.15 14.82 2.59
N ASP A 209 -2.33 15.03 3.90
CA ASP A 209 -1.28 15.31 4.88
C ASP A 209 -0.17 14.25 4.87
N ARG A 210 -0.55 12.97 4.74
CA ARG A 210 0.39 11.83 4.70
C ARG A 210 1.26 11.77 3.45
N VAL A 211 0.97 12.55 2.41
CA VAL A 211 1.82 12.65 1.21
C VAL A 211 2.51 14.02 1.08
N GLU A 212 2.37 14.91 2.05
CA GLU A 212 3.07 16.20 2.04
C GLU A 212 4.59 16.06 2.07
N PHE A 213 5.10 15.03 2.76
CA PHE A 213 6.53 14.77 2.78
C PHE A 213 7.03 14.29 1.40
N CYS A 214 6.20 13.57 0.62
CA CYS A 214 6.52 13.18 -0.76
C CYS A 214 6.75 14.45 -1.60
N ILE A 215 5.81 15.41 -1.49
CA ILE A 215 5.89 16.70 -2.17
C ILE A 215 7.16 17.44 -1.75
N SER A 216 7.39 17.56 -0.45
CA SER A 216 8.54 18.30 0.10
C SER A 216 9.88 17.76 -0.39
N CYS A 217 10.02 16.44 -0.52
CA CYS A 217 11.23 15.84 -1.04
C CYS A 217 11.38 16.03 -2.55
N HIS A 218 10.28 15.91 -3.30
CA HIS A 218 10.29 16.02 -4.77
C HIS A 218 10.38 17.47 -5.27
N LEU A 219 10.08 18.46 -4.41
CA LEU A 219 10.39 19.87 -4.66
C LEU A 219 11.89 20.13 -4.85
N ALA A 220 12.76 19.31 -4.26
CA ALA A 220 14.21 19.46 -4.39
C ALA A 220 14.73 19.24 -5.83
N VAL A 221 13.91 18.68 -6.71
CA VAL A 221 14.23 18.41 -8.13
C VAL A 221 13.14 18.97 -9.05
N GLU A 222 12.58 20.14 -8.70
CA GLU A 222 11.56 20.82 -9.51
C GLU A 222 12.01 21.10 -10.95
N ASP A 223 13.30 21.36 -11.14
CA ASP A 223 13.94 21.60 -12.44
C ASP A 223 13.97 20.35 -13.34
N GLN A 224 13.81 19.17 -12.73
CA GLN A 224 13.74 17.87 -13.38
C GLN A 224 12.30 17.31 -13.40
N ASP A 225 11.32 18.22 -13.48
CA ASP A 225 9.89 17.89 -13.45
C ASP A 225 9.50 17.09 -12.20
N HIS A 226 10.15 17.34 -11.06
CA HIS A 226 9.94 16.64 -9.80
C HIS A 226 10.27 15.13 -9.84
N LEU A 227 11.08 14.65 -10.78
CA LEU A 227 11.35 13.22 -10.95
C LEU A 227 12.72 12.82 -10.40
N PHE A 228 12.71 11.89 -9.45
CA PHE A 228 13.89 11.09 -9.14
C PHE A 228 13.91 9.84 -10.04
N PHE A 229 14.94 9.74 -10.88
CA PHE A 229 15.16 8.64 -11.80
C PHE A 229 15.82 7.42 -11.13
N VAL A 230 15.84 6.30 -11.86
CA VAL A 230 16.57 5.10 -11.45
C VAL A 230 18.08 5.44 -11.36
N PRO A 231 18.79 5.07 -10.27
CA PRO A 231 20.24 5.25 -10.15
C PRO A 231 20.99 4.59 -11.30
N GLU A 232 22.09 5.18 -11.76
CA GLU A 232 22.81 4.75 -12.96
C GLU A 232 23.17 3.26 -12.95
N GLU A 233 23.62 2.75 -11.80
CA GLU A 233 23.98 1.36 -11.56
C GLU A 233 22.81 0.37 -11.68
N ALA A 234 21.56 0.85 -11.54
CA ALA A 234 20.36 0.04 -11.60
C ALA A 234 19.56 0.24 -12.89
N ARG A 235 19.96 1.20 -13.75
CA ARG A 235 19.30 1.49 -15.03
C ARG A 235 19.33 0.27 -15.95
N LEU A 236 18.35 0.17 -16.83
CA LEU A 236 18.47 -0.73 -17.98
C LEU A 236 19.74 -0.35 -18.76
N ALA A 237 20.52 -1.35 -19.15
CA ALA A 237 21.64 -1.12 -20.05
C ALA A 237 21.13 -0.38 -21.30
N PRO A 238 21.92 0.56 -21.87
CA PRO A 238 21.54 1.17 -23.13
C PRO A 238 21.24 0.06 -24.14
N GLY A 239 20.06 0.12 -24.74
CA GLY A 239 19.65 -0.84 -25.76
C GLY A 239 20.69 -0.92 -26.89
N PRO A 240 20.78 -2.07 -27.58
CA PRO A 240 21.67 -2.20 -28.74
C PRO A 240 21.35 -1.19 -29.85
#